data_AF-W7CM82-F1
#
_entry.id   AF-W7CM82-F1
#
_cell.length_a   1.000
_cell.length_b   1.000
_cell.length_c   1.000
_cell.angle_alpha   90.00
_cell.angle_beta   90.00
_cell.angle_gamma   90.00
#
_symmetry.space_group_name_H-M   'P 1'
#
loop_
_entity.id
_entity.type
_entity.pdbx_description
1 polymer ?
#
loop_
_entity_poly.entity_id
_entity_poly.type
_entity_poly.pdbx_seq_one_letter_code
_entity_poly.pdbx_strand_id
1 'polypeptide(L)'
;MTTTQALRRVILPQALRIGIPNLFNHFIILLKDTSLAFAASVPEILGEAKMIAGRTSQFFEVYIVAALIYWALCSILELVSVILEQRLTKQTGGLRYD
;
A
#
# COMPACT_ATOMS: atom_id res chain seq x y z
N MET A 1 -23.35 25.74 -25.10
CA MET A 1 -22.81 24.41 -24.72
C MET A 1 -23.65 23.88 -23.58
N THR A 2 -24.11 22.62 -23.63
CA THR A 2 -24.76 22.01 -22.46
C THR A 2 -23.70 21.62 -21.42
N THR A 3 -24.09 21.54 -20.15
CA THR A 3 -23.20 21.22 -19.03
C THR A 3 -22.46 19.89 -19.24
N THR A 4 -23.15 18.89 -19.80
CA THR A 4 -22.58 17.59 -20.17
C THR A 4 -21.55 17.69 -21.31
N GLN A 5 -21.77 18.60 -22.26
CA GLN A 5 -20.87 18.82 -23.40
C GLN A 5 -19.59 19.54 -22.94
N ALA A 6 -19.71 20.50 -22.02
CA ALA A 6 -18.57 21.15 -21.37
C ALA A 6 -17.77 20.17 -20.50
N LEU A 7 -18.45 19.34 -19.70
CA LEU A 7 -17.79 18.34 -18.85
C LEU A 7 -16.96 17.37 -19.68
N ARG A 8 -17.55 16.75 -20.71
CA ARG A 8 -16.88 15.70 -21.50
C ARG A 8 -15.78 16.24 -22.42
N ARG A 9 -15.94 17.44 -22.97
CA ARG A 9 -15.05 17.98 -24.01
C ARG A 9 -14.00 18.95 -23.49
N VAL A 10 -14.23 19.55 -22.32
CA VAL A 10 -13.36 20.60 -21.77
C VAL A 10 -12.79 20.18 -20.42
N ILE A 11 -13.65 19.84 -19.45
CA ILE A 11 -13.23 19.63 -18.06
C ILE A 11 -12.55 18.28 -17.87
N LEU A 12 -13.16 17.18 -18.35
CA LEU A 12 -12.62 15.82 -18.22
C LEU A 12 -11.21 15.68 -18.83
N PRO A 13 -10.96 16.08 -20.09
CA PRO A 13 -9.63 15.94 -20.67
C PRO A 13 -8.58 16.81 -19.96
N GLN A 14 -8.96 17.97 -19.43
CA GLN A 14 -8.05 18.83 -18.65
C GLN A 14 -7.73 18.22 -17.28
N ALA A 15 -8.75 17.77 -16.56
CA ALA A 15 -8.61 17.12 -15.27
C ALA A 15 -7.77 15.84 -15.37
N LEU A 16 -7.97 15.04 -16.42
CA LEU A 16 -7.16 13.84 -16.66
C LEU A 16 -5.71 14.18 -17.00
N ARG A 17 -5.46 15.21 -17.80
CA ARG A 17 -4.09 15.62 -18.18
C ARG A 17 -3.27 16.09 -16.97
N ILE A 18 -3.90 16.62 -15.94
CA ILE A 18 -3.26 17.09 -14.69
C ILE A 18 -3.26 15.98 -13.62
N GLY A 19 -4.38 15.27 -13.49
CA GLY A 19 -4.60 14.27 -12.45
C GLY A 19 -3.85 12.95 -12.69
N ILE A 20 -3.81 12.47 -13.94
CA ILE A 20 -3.14 11.21 -14.28
C ILE A 20 -1.64 11.24 -13.92
N PRO A 21 -0.85 12.25 -14.33
CA PRO A 21 0.57 12.32 -13.96
C PRO A 21 0.80 12.35 -12.44
N ASN A 22 -0.05 13.08 -11.71
CA ASN A 22 0.05 13.19 -10.26
C ASN A 22 -0.29 11.86 -9.56
N LEU A 23 -1.33 11.16 -10.05
CA LEU A 23 -1.71 9.84 -9.56
C LEU A 23 -0.59 8.82 -9.77
N PHE A 24 0.01 8.80 -10.96
CA PHE A 24 1.15 7.92 -11.25
C PHE A 24 2.36 8.22 -10.39
N ASN A 25 2.65 9.51 -10.12
CA ASN A 25 3.73 9.88 -9.23
C ASN A 25 3.52 9.33 -7.81
N HIS A 26 2.32 9.48 -7.26
CA HIS A 26 1.98 8.91 -5.95
C HIS A 26 2.01 7.38 -5.96
N PHE A 27 1.51 6.74 -7.01
CA PHE A 27 1.55 5.30 -7.16
C PHE A 27 2.99 4.76 -7.14
N ILE A 28 3.91 5.41 -7.84
CA ILE A 28 5.33 5.04 -7.87
C ILE A 28 5.95 5.16 -6.47
N ILE A 29 5.66 6.24 -5.74
CA ILE A 29 6.15 6.44 -4.37
C ILE A 29 5.65 5.32 -3.45
N LEU A 30 4.34 5.04 -3.46
CA LEU A 30 3.74 3.98 -2.64
C LEU A 30 4.32 2.60 -2.98
N LEU A 31 4.53 2.31 -4.26
CA LEU A 31 5.11 1.04 -4.71
C LEU A 31 6.57 0.91 -4.24
N LYS A 32 7.34 1.99 -4.29
CA LYS A 32 8.73 2.01 -3.80
C LYS A 32 8.81 1.79 -2.29
N ASP A 33 8.00 2.51 -1.52
CA ASP A 33 8.04 2.44 -0.06
C ASP A 33 7.57 1.05 0.43
N THR A 34 6.52 0.51 -0.19
CA THR A 34 6.00 -0.82 0.13
C THR A 34 6.99 -1.94 -0.23
N SER A 35 7.61 -1.87 -1.42
CA SER A 35 8.60 -2.86 -1.85
C SER A 35 9.87 -2.80 -1.00
N LEU A 36 10.33 -1.61 -0.59
CA LEU A 36 11.48 -1.45 0.31
C LEU A 36 11.20 -2.08 1.68
N ALA A 37 10.02 -1.82 2.25
CA ALA A 37 9.62 -2.38 3.54
C ALA A 37 9.55 -3.92 3.51
N PHE A 38 8.96 -4.50 2.46
CA PHE A 38 8.92 -5.95 2.27
C PHE A 38 10.31 -6.55 2.04
N ALA A 39 11.13 -5.91 1.21
CA ALA A 39 12.49 -6.39 0.90
C ALA A 39 13.40 -6.41 2.13
N ALA A 40 13.21 -5.49 3.09
CA ALA A 40 13.94 -5.50 4.35
C ALA A 40 13.39 -6.53 5.34
N SER A 41 12.07 -6.62 5.50
CA SER A 41 11.45 -7.43 6.56
C SER A 41 11.53 -8.94 6.30
N VAL A 42 11.36 -9.39 5.05
CA VAL A 42 11.31 -10.83 4.73
C VAL A 42 12.64 -11.54 5.01
N PRO A 43 13.82 -11.04 4.57
CA PRO A 43 15.10 -11.68 4.85
C PRO A 43 15.46 -11.69 6.33
N GLU A 44 15.06 -10.66 7.09
CA GLU A 44 15.31 -10.59 8.54
C GLU A 44 14.56 -11.71 9.27
N ILE A 45 13.25 -11.84 9.04
CA ILE A 45 12.42 -12.89 9.65
C ILE A 45 12.92 -14.29 9.25
N LEU A 46 13.22 -14.48 7.96
CA LEU A 46 13.67 -15.77 7.45
C LEU A 46 15.09 -16.12 7.90
N GLY A 47 15.94 -15.11 8.11
CA GLY A 47 17.30 -15.26 8.64
C GLY A 47 17.28 -15.77 10.08
N GLU A 48 16.48 -15.14 10.94
CA GLU A 48 16.28 -15.61 12.32
C GLU A 48 15.67 -17.02 12.36
N ALA A 49 14.66 -17.28 11.52
CA ALA A 49 14.08 -18.61 11.38
C ALA A 49 15.13 -19.67 10.99
N LYS A 50 16.02 -19.36 10.04
CA LYS A 50 17.12 -20.26 9.66
C LYS A 50 18.10 -20.52 10.80
N MET A 51 18.45 -19.49 11.59
CA MET A 51 19.35 -19.66 12.74
C MET A 51 18.73 -20.57 13.81
N ILE A 52 17.47 -20.35 14.17
CA ILE A 52 16.76 -21.15 15.17
C ILE A 52 16.56 -22.59 14.66
N ALA A 53 16.18 -22.76 13.40
CA ALA A 53 16.03 -24.06 12.77
C ALA A 53 17.37 -24.81 12.72
N GLY A 54 18.49 -24.13 12.45
CA GLY A 54 19.82 -24.74 12.47
C GLY A 54 20.25 -25.22 13.85
N ARG A 55 19.84 -24.52 14.93
CA ARG A 55 20.11 -24.92 16.31
C ARG A 55 19.23 -26.07 16.80
N THR A 56 17.98 -26.11 16.37
CA THR A 56 16.96 -27.04 16.88
C THR A 56 16.72 -28.23 15.94
N SER A 57 17.23 -28.16 14.70
CA SER A 57 16.95 -29.09 13.59
C SER A 57 15.46 -29.25 13.22
N GLN A 58 14.59 -28.40 13.79
CA GLN A 58 13.15 -28.36 13.55
C GLN A 58 12.79 -27.33 12.47
N PHE A 59 13.20 -27.59 11.22
CA PHE A 59 12.98 -26.65 10.11
C PHE A 59 11.50 -26.36 9.83
N PHE A 60 10.67 -27.40 9.86
CA PHE A 60 9.25 -27.28 9.51
C PHE A 60 8.47 -26.38 10.47
N GLU A 61 8.60 -26.64 11.78
CA GLU A 61 7.91 -25.89 12.84
C GLU A 61 8.36 -24.42 12.86
N VAL A 62 9.68 -24.18 12.76
CA VAL A 62 10.23 -22.82 12.80
C VAL A 62 9.81 -21.99 11.58
N TYR A 63 9.77 -22.59 10.38
CA TYR A 63 9.28 -21.87 9.20
C TYR A 63 7.77 -21.62 9.23
N ILE A 64 6.96 -22.51 9.82
CA ILE A 64 5.53 -22.24 10.05
C ILE A 64 5.35 -21.04 10.97
N VAL A 65 6.10 -20.98 12.08
CA VAL A 65 6.04 -19.83 13.00
C VAL A 65 6.47 -18.54 12.29
N ALA A 66 7.54 -18.59 11.49
CA ALA A 66 7.99 -17.44 10.70
C ALA A 66 6.92 -16.98 9.69
N ALA A 67 6.25 -17.91 9.02
CA ALA A 67 5.16 -17.61 8.10
C ALA A 67 3.95 -16.99 8.82
N LEU A 68 3.61 -17.48 10.03
CA LEU A 68 2.54 -16.89 10.84
C LEU A 68 2.88 -15.47 11.31
N ILE A 69 4.13 -15.21 11.70
CA ILE A 69 4.59 -13.86 12.06
C ILE A 69 4.49 -12.92 10.85
N TYR A 70 4.95 -13.36 9.69
CA TYR A 70 4.85 -12.57 8.47
C TYR A 70 3.38 -12.29 8.10
N TRP A 71 2.51 -13.30 8.21
CA TRP A 71 1.09 -13.15 7.96
C TRP A 71 0.44 -12.15 8.93
N ALA A 72 0.76 -12.23 10.22
CA ALA A 72 0.27 -11.28 11.22
C ALA A 72 0.71 -9.84 10.92
N LEU A 73 1.97 -9.64 10.49
CA LEU A 73 2.47 -8.32 10.07
C LEU A 73 1.69 -7.78 8.86
N CYS A 74 1.44 -8.63 7.85
CA CYS A 74 0.62 -8.27 6.70
C CYS A 74 -0.79 -7.86 7.12
N SER A 75 -1.43 -8.62 8.01
CA SER A 75 -2.78 -8.29 8.53
C SER A 75 -2.81 -6.97 9.31
N ILE A 76 -1.76 -6.67 10.08
CA ILE A 76 -1.64 -5.37 10.79
C ILE A 76 -1.51 -4.23 9.77
N LEU A 77 -0.65 -4.38 8.76
CA LEU A 77 -0.49 -3.38 7.70
C LEU A 77 -1.78 -3.15 6.90
N GLU A 78 -2.52 -4.21 6.62
CA GLU A 78 -3.83 -4.14 5.98
C GLU A 78 -4.82 -3.34 6.85
N LEU A 79 -4.87 -3.62 8.15
CA LEU A 79 -5.72 -2.86 9.08
C LEU A 79 -5.33 -1.38 9.14
N VAL A 80 -4.03 -1.08 9.23
CA VAL A 80 -3.52 0.30 9.21
C VAL A 80 -3.92 1.00 7.91
N SER A 81 -3.82 0.30 6.78
CA SER A 81 -4.21 0.84 5.47
C SER A 81 -5.70 1.19 5.44
N VAL A 82 -6.57 0.31 5.94
CA VAL A 82 -8.02 0.57 6.06
C VAL A 82 -8.30 1.78 6.96
N ILE A 83 -7.60 1.93 8.08
CA ILE A 83 -7.74 3.08 8.97
C ILE A 83 -7.27 4.37 8.30
N LEU A 84 -6.15 4.32 7.55
CA LEU A 84 -5.62 5.46 6.81
C LEU A 84 -6.59 5.90 5.72
N GLU A 85 -7.13 4.96 4.95
CA GLU A 85 -8.15 5.23 3.93
C GLU A 85 -9.35 5.94 4.53
N GLN A 86 -9.90 5.43 5.65
CA GLN A 86 -11.03 6.07 6.33
C GLN A 86 -10.74 7.52 6.77
N ARG A 87 -9.49 7.81 7.18
CA ARG A 87 -9.10 9.17 7.57
C ARG A 87 -8.86 10.10 6.38
N LEU A 88 -8.28 9.58 5.29
CA LEU A 88 -8.03 10.32 4.06
C LEU A 88 -9.33 10.63 3.30
N THR A 89 -10.27 9.68 3.21
CA THR A 89 -11.60 9.90 2.63
C THR A 89 -12.37 11.02 3.34
N LYS A 90 -12.09 11.25 4.63
CA LYS A 90 -12.69 12.33 5.42
C LYS A 90 -12.13 13.73 5.08
N GLN A 91 -10.94 13.83 4.50
CA GLN A 91 -10.32 15.10 4.12
C GLN A 91 -10.64 15.55 2.68
N THR A 92 -10.99 14.64 1.77
CA THR A 92 -11.38 15.00 0.39
C THR A 92 -12.80 15.59 0.28
N GLY A 93 -13.59 15.59 1.36
CA GLY A 93 -14.90 16.24 1.43
C GLY A 93 -14.88 17.77 1.58
N GLY A 94 -13.71 18.41 1.50
CA GLY A 94 -13.52 19.85 1.74
C GLY A 94 -13.51 20.75 0.50
N LEU A 95 -13.64 20.23 -0.73
CA LEU A 95 -13.77 21.08 -1.93
C LEU A 95 -15.22 21.57 -2.09
N ARG A 96 -15.60 22.45 -1.17
CA ARG A 96 -16.70 23.39 -1.35
C ARG A 96 -16.24 24.39 -2.42
N TYR A 97 -16.73 24.19 -3.64
CA TYR A 97 -16.70 25.20 -4.69
C TYR A 97 -17.65 26.32 -4.25
N ASP A 98 -17.11 27.33 -3.58
CA ASP A 98 -17.68 28.69 -3.58
C ASP A 98 -17.02 29.50 -4.72
#